data_AF-N9FLP5-F1
#
_entry.id   AF-N9FLP5-F1
#
_cell.length_a   1.000
_cell.length_b   1.000
_cell.length_c   1.000
_cell.angle_alpha   90.00
_cell.angle_beta   90.00
_cell.angle_gamma   90.00
#
_symmetry.space_group_name_H-M   'P 1'
#
loop_
_entity.id
_entity.type
_entity.pdbx_description
1 polymer ?
#
loop_
_entity_poly.entity_id
_entity_poly.type
_entity_poly.pdbx_seq_one_letter_code
_entity_poly.pdbx_strand_id
1 'polypeptide(L)'
;MARFLDNNLNYIWGDRVMYKMSKGFTLIELMIVIAIIGVLAAVAIPAYQYHTIRAKVSEVLAVASATKTLVGESYIVGGLTVVASTAVDYNLRSASEKQTQYVSDIKVANDGVITITLTTNSTLGLPSDLLGKTLVLTPNIDGLKLANDVGSIDWACATTTSITATSKGLVADLGTLPAIYAPSECR
;
A
#
# COMPACT_ATOMS: atom_id res chain seq x y z
N MET A 1 -17.38 -83.19 -46.00
CA MET A 1 -16.58 -83.14 -47.24
C MET A 1 -16.88 -81.80 -47.91
N ALA A 2 -15.83 -81.03 -48.21
CA ALA A 2 -15.82 -79.69 -48.84
C ALA A 2 -16.38 -78.54 -47.97
N ARG A 3 -15.56 -77.55 -47.53
CA ARG A 3 -14.92 -76.44 -48.29
C ARG A 3 -16.00 -75.54 -48.90
N PHE A 4 -16.02 -74.21 -48.85
CA PHE A 4 -14.96 -73.20 -48.77
C PHE A 4 -15.65 -71.80 -48.77
N LEU A 5 -15.02 -70.82 -48.09
CA LEU A 5 -15.10 -69.36 -48.31
C LEU A 5 -16.36 -68.59 -47.87
N ASP A 6 -16.28 -68.03 -46.65
CA ASP A 6 -16.95 -66.76 -46.34
C ASP A 6 -16.47 -65.68 -47.32
N ASN A 7 -17.44 -65.10 -48.03
CA ASN A 7 -17.28 -63.93 -48.87
C ASN A 7 -17.05 -62.70 -47.99
N ASN A 8 -15.79 -62.47 -47.66
CA ASN A 8 -15.31 -61.22 -47.07
C ASN A 8 -15.29 -60.13 -48.16
N LEU A 9 -16.45 -59.51 -48.40
CA LEU A 9 -16.57 -58.28 -49.19
C LEU A 9 -16.01 -57.10 -48.39
N ASN A 10 -14.79 -56.72 -48.75
CA ASN A 10 -14.22 -55.41 -48.46
C ASN A 10 -15.23 -54.29 -48.80
N TYR A 11 -15.68 -53.53 -47.80
CA TYR A 11 -16.05 -52.13 -48.02
C TYR A 11 -15.27 -51.21 -47.07
N ILE A 12 -14.01 -50.98 -47.48
CA ILE A 12 -13.39 -49.67 -47.68
C ILE A 12 -14.09 -48.54 -46.91
N TRP A 13 -13.60 -48.22 -45.72
CA TRP A 13 -13.16 -46.89 -45.27
C TRP A 13 -12.35 -47.14 -44.00
N GLY A 14 -11.11 -47.60 -44.18
CA GLY A 14 -10.12 -47.36 -43.13
C GLY A 14 -10.00 -45.85 -43.03
N ASP A 15 -10.70 -45.25 -42.07
CA ASP A 15 -10.43 -43.90 -41.61
C ASP A 15 -8.95 -43.87 -41.26
N ARG A 16 -8.13 -43.49 -42.23
CA ARG A 16 -6.72 -43.18 -42.02
C ARG A 16 -6.76 -41.98 -41.09
N VAL A 17 -6.75 -42.25 -39.78
CA VAL A 17 -6.51 -41.24 -38.75
C VAL A 17 -5.15 -40.66 -39.11
N MET A 18 -5.18 -39.57 -39.86
CA MET A 18 -4.00 -38.81 -40.23
C MET A 18 -3.52 -38.20 -38.93
N TYR A 19 -2.59 -38.90 -38.28
CA TYR A 19 -1.87 -38.39 -37.13
C TYR A 19 -1.13 -37.16 -37.63
N LYS A 20 -1.74 -35.97 -37.49
CA LYS A 20 -1.04 -34.72 -37.71
C LYS A 20 0.17 -34.78 -36.79
N MET A 21 1.36 -34.85 -37.37
CA MET A 21 2.59 -34.71 -36.60
C MET A 21 2.47 -33.39 -35.84
N SER A 22 2.27 -33.48 -34.52
CA SER A 22 2.34 -32.31 -33.65
C SER A 22 3.73 -31.73 -33.82
N LYS A 23 3.82 -30.57 -34.48
CA LYS A 23 5.02 -29.74 -34.45
C LYS A 23 5.16 -29.26 -33.00
N GLY A 24 5.97 -29.96 -32.22
CA GLY A 24 6.28 -29.59 -30.85
C GLY A 24 7.09 -28.30 -30.82
N PHE A 25 6.91 -27.52 -29.74
CA PHE A 25 7.78 -26.40 -29.41
C PHE A 25 9.22 -26.91 -29.26
N THR A 26 10.18 -26.22 -29.84
CA THR A 26 11.59 -26.59 -29.70
C THR A 26 12.10 -26.17 -28.31
N LEU A 27 13.03 -26.95 -27.75
CA LEU A 27 13.69 -26.58 -26.49
C LEU A 27 14.40 -25.23 -26.58
N ILE A 28 14.92 -24.88 -27.76
CA ILE A 28 15.59 -23.59 -27.99
C ILE A 28 14.61 -22.42 -27.96
N GLU A 29 13.40 -22.56 -28.50
CA GLU A 29 12.35 -21.54 -28.37
C GLU A 29 11.99 -21.32 -26.90
N LEU A 30 11.87 -22.40 -26.12
CA LEU A 30 11.56 -22.30 -24.70
C LEU A 30 12.69 -21.62 -23.91
N MET A 31 13.96 -21.93 -24.21
CA MET A 31 15.11 -21.31 -23.53
C MET A 31 15.21 -19.81 -23.77
N ILE A 32 14.93 -19.35 -25.00
CA ILE A 32 14.93 -17.92 -25.32
C ILE A 32 13.80 -17.20 -24.56
N VAL A 33 12.61 -17.80 -24.50
CA VAL A 33 11.47 -17.24 -23.75
C VAL A 33 11.81 -17.11 -22.26
N ILE A 34 12.40 -18.14 -21.65
CA ILE A 34 12.81 -18.10 -20.25
C ILE A 34 13.90 -17.04 -20.02
N ALA A 35 14.85 -16.89 -20.94
CA ALA A 35 15.90 -15.87 -20.85
C ALA A 35 15.30 -14.45 -20.86
N ILE A 36 14.35 -14.16 -21.75
CA ILE A 36 13.68 -12.86 -21.83
C ILE A 36 12.84 -12.60 -20.58
N ILE A 37 12.04 -13.58 -20.13
CA ILE A 37 11.24 -13.46 -18.89
C ILE A 37 12.14 -13.22 -17.69
N GLY A 38 13.30 -13.88 -17.61
CA GLY A 38 14.27 -13.68 -16.53
C GLY A 38 14.77 -12.24 -16.41
N VAL A 39 15.13 -11.61 -17.54
CA VAL A 39 15.56 -10.20 -17.57
C VAL A 39 14.42 -9.26 -17.17
N LEU A 40 13.22 -9.47 -17.71
CA LEU A 40 12.05 -8.64 -17.38
C LEU A 40 11.66 -8.76 -15.90
N ALA A 41 11.69 -9.98 -15.34
CA ALA A 41 11.38 -10.23 -13.94
C ALA A 41 12.37 -9.55 -12.99
N ALA A 42 13.67 -9.56 -13.31
CA ALA A 42 14.70 -8.93 -12.49
C ALA A 42 14.46 -7.41 -12.30
N VAL A 43 13.92 -6.73 -13.33
CA VAL A 43 13.61 -5.29 -13.26
C VAL A 43 12.21 -5.04 -12.67
N ALA A 44 11.23 -5.88 -12.99
CA ALA A 44 9.83 -5.66 -12.62
C ALA A 44 9.52 -5.97 -11.14
N ILE A 45 10.12 -7.02 -10.58
CA ILE A 45 9.87 -7.46 -9.19
C ILE A 45 10.16 -6.35 -8.16
N PRO A 46 11.33 -5.69 -8.16
CA PRO A 46 11.62 -4.66 -7.14
C PRO A 46 10.66 -3.48 -7.26
N ALA A 47 10.32 -3.04 -8.48
CA ALA A 47 9.36 -1.95 -8.69
C ALA A 47 7.96 -2.30 -8.14
N TYR A 48 7.47 -3.51 -8.42
CA TYR A 48 6.15 -3.97 -7.96
C TYR A 48 6.05 -4.03 -6.42
N GLN A 49 7.12 -4.40 -5.74
CA GLN A 49 7.18 -4.39 -4.27
C GLN A 49 6.97 -2.98 -3.70
N TYR A 50 7.62 -1.95 -4.25
CA TYR A 50 7.41 -0.57 -3.78
C TYR A 50 5.97 -0.08 -4.00
N HIS A 51 5.33 -0.44 -5.11
CA HIS A 51 3.94 -0.03 -5.38
C HIS A 51 2.95 -0.66 -4.41
N THR A 52 3.09 -1.96 -4.16
CA THR A 52 2.23 -2.67 -3.20
C THR A 52 2.45 -2.17 -1.77
N ILE A 53 3.70 -1.88 -1.38
CA ILE A 53 4.00 -1.29 -0.07
C ILE A 53 3.40 0.12 0.05
N ARG A 54 3.57 0.99 -0.95
CA ARG A 54 2.97 2.34 -0.96
C ARG A 54 1.45 2.28 -0.84
N ALA A 55 0.79 1.32 -1.52
CA ALA A 55 -0.65 1.14 -1.39
C ALA A 55 -1.07 0.80 0.05
N LYS A 56 -0.31 -0.06 0.75
CA LYS A 56 -0.52 -0.36 2.17
C LYS A 56 -0.32 0.87 3.06
N VAL A 57 0.69 1.72 2.77
CA VAL A 57 0.91 2.97 3.51
C VAL A 57 -0.19 4.01 3.22
N SER A 58 -0.78 4.03 2.02
CA SER A 58 -1.95 4.87 1.74
C SER A 58 -3.19 4.43 2.55
N GLU A 59 -3.35 3.14 2.83
CA GLU A 59 -4.40 2.66 3.73
C GLU A 59 -4.19 3.20 5.16
N VAL A 60 -2.94 3.20 5.64
CA VAL A 60 -2.57 3.80 6.94
C VAL A 60 -3.01 5.27 7.01
N LEU A 61 -2.83 6.03 5.93
CA LEU A 61 -3.27 7.42 5.86
C LEU A 61 -4.81 7.57 5.93
N ALA A 62 -5.55 6.65 5.31
CA ALA A 62 -7.01 6.68 5.31
C ALA A 62 -7.60 6.48 6.72
N VAL A 63 -6.96 5.66 7.56
CA VAL A 63 -7.38 5.42 8.95
C VAL A 63 -7.35 6.71 9.77
N ALA A 64 -6.42 7.62 9.50
CA ALA A 64 -6.32 8.89 10.22
C ALA A 64 -7.42 9.91 9.86
N SER A 65 -8.29 9.63 8.88
CA SER A 65 -9.39 10.54 8.50
C SER A 65 -10.30 10.90 9.67
N ALA A 66 -10.70 9.91 10.49
CA ALA A 66 -11.53 10.14 11.68
C ALA A 66 -10.81 11.01 12.72
N THR A 67 -9.51 10.78 12.93
CA THR A 67 -8.70 11.56 13.87
C THR A 67 -8.49 13.00 13.39
N LYS A 68 -8.36 13.22 12.07
CA LYS A 68 -8.32 14.58 11.49
C LYS A 68 -9.59 15.35 11.77
N THR A 69 -10.75 14.71 11.57
CA THR A 69 -12.05 15.32 11.88
C THR A 69 -12.16 15.67 13.36
N LEU A 70 -11.77 14.75 14.25
CA LEU A 70 -11.78 14.98 15.70
C LEU A 70 -10.92 16.20 16.08
N VAL A 71 -9.70 16.30 15.58
CA VAL A 71 -8.82 17.46 15.83
C VAL A 71 -9.43 18.75 15.29
N GLY A 72 -10.01 18.71 14.10
CA GLY A 72 -10.66 19.87 13.49
C GLY A 72 -11.88 20.35 14.27
N GLU A 73 -12.74 19.45 14.72
CA GLU A 73 -13.89 19.77 15.56
C GLU A 73 -13.46 20.37 16.91
N SER A 74 -12.48 19.76 17.59
CA SER A 74 -11.93 20.28 18.84
C SER A 74 -11.35 21.68 18.68
N TYR A 75 -10.65 21.93 17.57
CA TYR A 75 -10.11 23.26 17.27
C TYR A 75 -11.21 24.30 17.02
N ILE A 76 -12.29 23.94 16.31
CA ILE A 76 -13.44 24.84 16.10
C ILE A 76 -14.16 25.15 17.41
N VAL A 77 -14.27 24.17 18.32
CA VAL A 77 -14.97 24.33 19.60
C VAL A 77 -14.24 25.27 20.55
N GLY A 78 -12.91 25.20 20.65
CA GLY A 78 -12.17 26.03 21.59
C GLY A 78 -10.68 26.16 21.34
N GLY A 79 -10.23 25.97 20.11
CA GLY A 79 -8.84 26.12 19.71
C GLY A 79 -7.91 25.09 20.37
N LEU A 80 -6.64 25.46 20.54
CA LEU A 80 -5.60 24.56 21.02
C LEU A 80 -5.83 24.01 22.44
N THR A 81 -6.52 24.72 23.32
CA THR A 81 -6.80 24.24 24.68
C THR A 81 -7.71 23.01 24.65
N VAL A 82 -8.75 23.04 23.83
CA VAL A 82 -9.66 21.90 23.65
C VAL A 82 -8.95 20.78 22.89
N VAL A 83 -8.19 21.09 21.83
CA VAL A 83 -7.36 20.08 21.13
C VAL A 83 -6.44 19.35 22.09
N ALA A 84 -5.76 20.05 23.00
CA ALA A 84 -4.88 19.43 23.98
C ALA A 84 -5.63 18.49 24.93
N SER A 85 -6.81 18.87 25.43
CA SER A 85 -7.64 17.97 26.25
C SER A 85 -8.10 16.73 25.47
N THR A 86 -8.59 16.92 24.23
CA THR A 86 -9.00 15.81 23.36
C THR A 86 -7.83 14.89 23.03
N ALA A 87 -6.62 15.43 22.84
CA ALA A 87 -5.42 14.65 22.60
C ALA A 87 -5.10 13.74 23.79
N VAL A 88 -5.22 14.24 25.03
CA VAL A 88 -5.05 13.42 26.24
C VAL A 88 -6.08 12.29 26.26
N ASP A 89 -7.37 12.60 26.11
CA ASP A 89 -8.44 11.59 26.13
C ASP A 89 -8.28 10.55 25.03
N TYR A 90 -7.94 10.98 23.81
CA TYR A 90 -7.70 10.08 22.68
C TYR A 90 -6.51 9.15 22.92
N ASN A 91 -5.43 9.67 23.51
CA ASN A 91 -4.23 8.89 23.78
C ASN A 91 -4.41 7.87 24.92
N LEU A 92 -5.35 8.10 25.83
CA LEU A 92 -5.70 7.16 26.92
C LEU A 92 -6.49 5.93 26.42
N ARG A 93 -7.09 6.01 25.23
CA ARG A 93 -7.78 4.87 24.60
C ARG A 93 -6.79 3.73 24.35
N SER A 94 -7.28 2.50 24.47
CA SER A 94 -6.44 1.33 24.26
C SER A 94 -5.90 1.31 22.82
N ALA A 95 -4.63 0.90 22.66
CA ALA A 95 -4.05 0.71 21.33
C ALA A 95 -4.91 -0.23 20.46
N SER A 96 -5.55 -1.23 21.06
CA SER A 96 -6.42 -2.18 20.35
C SER A 96 -7.63 -1.53 19.66
N GLU A 97 -8.09 -0.37 20.14
CA GLU A 97 -9.20 0.38 19.53
C GLU A 97 -8.75 1.23 18.33
N LYS A 98 -7.44 1.49 18.24
CA LYS A 98 -6.81 2.34 17.21
C LYS A 98 -6.07 1.53 16.14
N GLN A 99 -5.90 0.23 16.39
CA GLN A 99 -5.16 -0.68 15.53
C GLN A 99 -5.95 -1.07 14.28
N THR A 100 -5.22 -1.20 13.18
CA THR A 100 -5.68 -1.89 11.97
C THR A 100 -4.64 -2.92 11.57
N GLN A 101 -4.82 -3.59 10.44
CA GLN A 101 -3.82 -4.52 9.93
C GLN A 101 -2.44 -3.87 9.82
N TYR A 102 -2.36 -2.61 9.38
CA TYR A 102 -1.08 -1.92 9.12
C TYR A 102 -0.72 -0.84 10.15
N VAL A 103 -1.60 -0.55 11.11
CA VAL A 103 -1.42 0.48 12.14
C VAL A 103 -1.33 -0.17 13.52
N SER A 104 -0.28 0.13 14.29
CA SER A 104 -0.15 -0.32 15.69
C SER A 104 -0.74 0.66 16.70
N ASP A 105 -0.66 1.96 16.42
CA ASP A 105 -1.16 3.01 17.31
C ASP A 105 -1.30 4.33 16.54
N ILE A 106 -2.18 5.19 17.05
CA ILE A 106 -2.34 6.58 16.61
C ILE A 106 -2.28 7.46 17.85
N LYS A 107 -1.47 8.50 17.80
CA LYS A 107 -1.37 9.49 18.88
C LYS A 107 -1.61 10.88 18.35
N VAL A 108 -2.20 11.73 19.19
CA VAL A 108 -2.42 13.14 18.91
C VAL A 108 -1.61 13.96 19.90
N ALA A 109 -0.89 14.98 19.44
CA ALA A 109 -0.18 15.93 20.28
C ALA A 109 -1.05 17.16 20.62
N ASN A 110 -0.58 17.99 21.55
CA ASN A 110 -1.34 19.15 22.03
C ASN A 110 -1.58 20.21 20.95
N ASP A 111 -0.73 20.26 19.92
CA ASP A 111 -0.87 21.12 18.74
C ASP A 111 -1.69 20.45 17.61
N GLY A 112 -2.35 19.33 17.89
CA GLY A 112 -3.17 18.60 16.94
C GLY A 112 -2.37 17.74 15.95
N VAL A 113 -1.05 17.66 16.08
CA VAL A 113 -0.22 16.78 15.25
C VAL A 113 -0.59 15.32 15.51
N ILE A 114 -0.92 14.60 14.44
CA ILE A 114 -1.30 13.19 14.50
C ILE A 114 -0.09 12.35 14.07
N THR A 115 0.38 11.48 14.96
CA THR A 115 1.43 10.51 14.68
C THR A 115 0.83 9.13 14.55
N ILE A 116 0.97 8.54 13.37
CA ILE A 116 0.52 7.18 13.08
C ILE A 116 1.74 6.26 13.11
N THR A 117 1.65 5.17 13.88
CA THR A 117 2.71 4.17 13.98
C THR A 117 2.31 2.91 13.21
N LEU A 118 3.18 2.48 12.30
CA LEU A 118 2.97 1.25 11.53
C LEU A 118 3.12 0.02 12.43
N THR A 119 2.39 -1.03 12.07
CA THR A 119 2.49 -2.33 12.74
C THR A 119 3.91 -2.88 12.78
N THR A 120 4.21 -3.63 13.85
CA THR A 120 5.45 -4.41 13.97
C THR A 120 5.29 -5.84 13.44
N ASN A 121 4.10 -6.20 12.95
CA ASN A 121 3.82 -7.53 12.41
C ASN A 121 4.48 -7.73 11.03
N SER A 122 5.56 -8.53 11.00
CA SER A 122 6.33 -8.84 9.80
C SER A 122 5.62 -9.81 8.84
N THR A 123 4.52 -10.46 9.25
CA THR A 123 3.82 -11.46 8.41
C THR A 123 2.97 -10.83 7.31
N LEU A 124 2.80 -9.51 7.32
CA LEU A 124 1.92 -8.76 6.41
C LEU A 124 2.61 -8.31 5.12
N GLY A 125 3.81 -8.81 4.84
CA GLY A 125 4.58 -8.44 3.65
C GLY A 125 4.97 -6.96 3.65
N LEU A 126 5.28 -6.41 4.83
CA LEU A 126 5.98 -5.14 4.98
C LEU A 126 7.47 -5.44 5.15
N PRO A 127 8.38 -4.65 4.53
CA PRO A 127 9.81 -4.77 4.79
C PRO A 127 10.12 -4.41 6.25
N SER A 128 11.20 -4.98 6.80
CA SER A 128 11.66 -4.72 8.18
C SER A 128 11.84 -3.23 8.47
N ASP A 129 12.24 -2.47 7.46
CA ASP A 129 12.55 -1.05 7.57
C ASP A 129 11.31 -0.18 7.81
N LEU A 130 10.10 -0.74 7.65
CA LEU A 130 8.81 -0.07 7.86
C LEU A 130 8.18 -0.40 9.22
N LEU A 131 8.61 -1.49 9.85
CA LEU A 131 7.97 -1.98 11.06
C LEU A 131 8.16 -0.97 12.21
N GLY A 132 7.06 -0.55 12.84
CA GLY A 132 7.09 0.43 13.92
C GLY A 132 7.46 1.85 13.49
N LYS A 133 7.60 2.13 12.19
CA LYS A 133 7.91 3.49 11.70
C LYS A 133 6.68 4.38 11.76
N THR A 134 6.92 5.69 11.75
CA THR A 134 5.88 6.70 11.94
C THR A 134 5.68 7.56 10.70
N LEU A 135 4.41 7.86 10.44
CA LEU A 135 3.95 8.85 9.47
C LEU A 135 3.19 9.94 10.24
N VAL A 136 3.44 11.20 9.91
CA VAL A 136 2.99 12.34 10.71
C VAL A 136 2.11 13.26 9.87
N LEU A 137 1.02 13.71 10.47
CA LEU A 137 0.07 14.66 9.90
C LEU A 137 0.04 15.91 10.79
N THR A 138 0.41 17.03 10.21
CA THR A 138 0.48 18.33 10.89
C THR A 138 -0.65 19.23 10.40
N PRO A 139 -1.58 19.66 11.27
CA PRO A 139 -2.60 20.62 10.89
C PRO A 139 -1.98 22.02 10.75
N ASN A 140 -2.37 22.73 9.69
CA ASN A 140 -1.90 24.06 9.36
C ASN A 140 -3.09 25.01 9.10
N ILE A 141 -2.92 26.28 9.42
CA ILE A 141 -3.77 27.39 8.99
C ILE A 141 -2.83 28.43 8.35
N ASP A 142 -3.15 28.88 7.13
CA ASP A 142 -2.36 29.85 6.37
C ASP A 142 -0.86 29.49 6.26
N GLY A 143 -0.57 28.19 6.12
CA GLY A 143 0.80 27.67 5.96
C GLY A 143 1.62 27.58 7.25
N LEU A 144 1.03 27.87 8.40
CA LEU A 144 1.65 27.74 9.72
C LEU A 144 0.95 26.67 10.54
N LYS A 145 1.67 26.06 11.49
CA LYS A 145 1.07 25.16 12.48
C LYS A 145 -0.07 25.84 13.25
N LEU A 146 -1.03 25.05 13.73
CA LEU A 146 -2.12 25.55 14.57
C LEU A 146 -1.59 26.43 15.72
N ALA A 147 -2.16 27.62 15.82
CA ALA A 147 -1.89 28.59 16.86
C ALA A 147 -3.22 29.19 17.34
N ASN A 148 -3.38 30.51 17.27
CA ASN A 148 -4.64 31.19 17.63
C ASN A 148 -5.39 31.69 16.39
N ASP A 149 -4.96 31.29 15.20
CA ASP A 149 -5.53 31.72 13.92
C ASP A 149 -6.87 31.04 13.64
N VAL A 150 -7.73 31.71 12.88
CA VAL A 150 -9.05 31.19 12.49
C VAL A 150 -9.05 30.98 10.99
N GLY A 151 -9.30 29.75 10.54
CA GLY A 151 -9.30 29.42 9.12
C GLY A 151 -9.59 27.95 8.87
N SER A 152 -9.58 27.58 7.59
CA SER A 152 -9.64 26.16 7.21
C SER A 152 -8.34 25.48 7.57
N ILE A 153 -8.44 24.24 8.08
CA ILE A 153 -7.27 23.43 8.41
C ILE A 153 -6.79 22.67 7.17
N ASP A 154 -5.57 22.96 6.75
CA ASP A 154 -4.83 22.19 5.75
C ASP A 154 -3.93 21.17 6.43
N TRP A 155 -3.91 19.93 5.91
CA TRP A 155 -3.13 18.85 6.50
C TRP A 155 -1.83 18.63 5.72
N ALA A 156 -0.71 18.93 6.36
CA ALA A 156 0.60 18.57 5.87
C ALA A 156 0.91 17.13 6.27
N CYS A 157 1.30 16.28 5.32
CA CYS A 157 1.77 14.94 5.62
C CYS A 157 3.28 14.86 5.43
N ALA A 158 3.97 14.20 6.35
CA ALA A 158 5.40 14.00 6.25
C ALA A 158 5.83 12.65 6.81
N THR A 159 6.96 12.21 6.30
CA THR A 159 7.66 11.00 6.74
C THR A 159 9.06 11.42 7.15
N THR A 160 10.11 10.70 6.77
CA THR A 160 11.50 11.18 6.93
C THR A 160 11.76 12.48 6.16
N THR A 161 10.92 12.82 5.18
CA THR A 161 10.95 14.06 4.42
C THR A 161 9.56 14.71 4.40
N SER A 162 9.54 16.02 4.13
CA SER A 162 8.33 16.86 4.04
C SER A 162 8.31 17.71 2.76
N ILE A 163 8.99 17.25 1.70
CA ILE A 163 9.21 18.02 0.48
C ILE A 163 7.88 18.45 -0.15
N THR A 164 6.90 17.55 -0.20
CA THR A 164 5.56 17.81 -0.72
C THR A 164 4.83 18.84 0.15
N ALA A 165 4.92 18.75 1.48
CA ALA A 165 4.34 19.74 2.39
C ALA A 165 4.95 21.14 2.16
N THR A 166 6.28 21.24 2.11
CA THR A 166 6.98 22.50 1.84
C THR A 166 6.63 23.06 0.46
N SER A 167 6.49 22.21 -0.56
CA SER A 167 6.09 22.63 -1.91
C SER A 167 4.68 23.24 -1.95
N LYS A 168 3.82 22.87 -0.99
CA LYS A 168 2.47 23.41 -0.81
C LYS A 168 2.43 24.62 0.14
N GLY A 169 3.59 25.08 0.62
CA GLY A 169 3.67 26.17 1.59
C GLY A 169 3.21 25.78 3.00
N LEU A 170 3.24 24.49 3.33
CA LEU A 170 2.83 23.98 4.65
C LEU A 170 4.04 23.60 5.50
N VAL A 171 3.90 23.70 6.83
CA VAL A 171 4.87 23.21 7.81
C VAL A 171 4.45 21.81 8.27
N ALA A 172 5.41 20.89 8.33
CA ALA A 172 5.16 19.51 8.76
C ALA A 172 6.22 19.03 9.74
N ASP A 173 5.76 18.34 10.79
CA ASP A 173 6.63 17.55 11.66
C ASP A 173 7.04 16.25 10.96
N LEU A 174 8.28 15.84 11.17
CA LEU A 174 8.82 14.66 10.51
C LEU A 174 8.44 13.38 11.26
N GLY A 175 8.11 12.36 10.47
CA GLY A 175 8.01 10.98 10.91
C GLY A 175 9.35 10.24 10.75
N THR A 176 9.29 8.92 10.90
CA THR A 176 10.46 8.04 10.77
C THR A 176 10.36 7.05 9.61
N LEU A 177 9.24 7.05 8.89
CA LEU A 177 9.02 6.20 7.72
C LEU A 177 9.94 6.63 6.55
N PRO A 178 10.65 5.72 5.87
CA PRO A 178 11.47 6.09 4.72
C PRO A 178 10.59 6.59 3.55
N ALA A 179 10.90 7.78 3.03
CA ALA A 179 10.08 8.47 2.03
C ALA A 179 9.86 7.67 0.73
N ILE A 180 10.74 6.72 0.40
CA ILE A 180 10.58 5.84 -0.76
C ILE A 180 9.31 4.98 -0.68
N TYR A 181 8.86 4.64 0.53
CA TYR A 181 7.64 3.85 0.75
C TYR A 181 6.41 4.71 1.01
N ALA A 182 6.59 6.03 1.14
CA ALA A 182 5.50 6.97 1.36
C ALA A 182 4.72 7.24 0.06
N PRO A 183 3.40 7.44 0.16
CA PRO A 183 2.63 7.98 -0.95
C PRO A 183 3.06 9.42 -1.24
N SER A 184 2.77 9.92 -2.44
CA SER A 184 3.28 11.20 -2.94
C SER A 184 3.01 12.39 -2.01
N GLU A 185 1.87 12.38 -1.36
CA GLU A 185 1.41 13.43 -0.45
C GLU A 185 2.22 13.53 0.84
N CYS A 186 2.98 12.50 1.20
CA CYS A 186 3.74 12.38 2.45
C CYS A 186 5.27 12.33 2.27
N ARG A 187 5.75 12.65 1.07
CA ARG A 187 7.19 12.76 0.76
C ARG A 187 7.70 14.17 1.04
#